data_AF-A0A482URY6-F1
#
_entry.id   AF-A0A482URY6-F1
#
_cell.length_a   1.000
_cell.length_b   1.000
_cell.length_c   1.000
_cell.angle_alpha   90.00
_cell.angle_beta   90.00
_cell.angle_gamma   90.00
#
_symmetry.space_group_name_H-M   'P 1'
#
loop_
_entity.id
_entity.type
_entity.pdbx_description
1 polymer ?
#
loop_
_entity_poly.entity_id
_entity_poly.type
_entity_poly.pdbx_seq_one_letter_code
_entity_poly.pdbx_strand_id
1 'polypeptide(L)'
;MHSYDVVTMSLVLSYLPTPEAREVIIEKARQLLRTPSSSSTVLPHYSGLLLIVEKISIFHHPNYRPPSTYPSLHSPTVSLWREVISDMGFSSLVYQLLSFPDNKKAHAFAFCNRKKEKEGNSLDEGEGEVAGVMGKRGKRMWIKQDFYISEEKSANKSDADDKPAK
;
A
#
# COMPACT_ATOMS: atom_id res chain seq x y z
N MET A 1 -25.51 9.60 -4.21
CA MET A 1 -24.16 9.18 -3.77
C MET A 1 -23.16 10.23 -4.23
N HIS A 2 -22.29 10.68 -3.34
CA HIS A 2 -21.22 11.61 -3.71
C HIS A 2 -20.07 10.81 -4.34
N SER A 3 -19.56 11.28 -5.47
CA SER A 3 -18.41 10.68 -6.16
C SER A 3 -17.33 11.73 -6.36
N TYR A 4 -16.07 11.34 -6.20
CA TYR A 4 -14.93 12.24 -6.27
C TYR A 4 -14.09 11.95 -7.52
N ASP A 5 -13.51 13.00 -8.10
CA ASP A 5 -12.56 12.86 -9.21
C ASP A 5 -11.17 12.41 -8.73
N VAL A 6 -10.79 12.80 -7.50
CA VAL A 6 -9.48 12.50 -6.92
C VAL A 6 -9.62 12.13 -5.44
N VAL A 7 -8.91 11.09 -5.01
CA VAL A 7 -8.70 10.73 -3.60
C VAL A 7 -7.19 10.72 -3.35
N THR A 8 -6.77 11.39 -2.28
CA THR A 8 -5.35 11.46 -1.88
C THR A 8 -5.15 10.80 -0.53
N MET A 9 -4.14 9.94 -0.44
CA MET A 9 -3.66 9.30 0.78
C MET A 9 -2.21 9.69 1.03
N SER A 10 -2.00 10.66 1.92
CA SER A 10 -0.66 11.09 2.31
C SER A 10 -0.33 10.54 3.69
N LEU A 11 0.63 9.63 3.75
CA LEU A 11 1.09 8.93 4.96
C LEU A 11 0.03 8.06 5.65
N VAL A 12 -1.14 7.86 5.03
CA VAL A 12 -2.29 7.18 5.65
C VAL A 12 -2.01 5.70 5.86
N LEU A 13 -1.40 5.01 4.88
CA LEU A 13 -1.24 3.56 4.92
C LEU A 13 -0.18 3.14 5.95
N SER A 14 0.77 4.03 6.25
CA SER A 14 1.78 3.80 7.29
C SER A 14 1.19 3.68 8.71
N TYR A 15 0.03 4.31 8.97
CA TYR A 15 -0.65 4.23 10.27
C TYR A 15 -1.50 2.96 10.43
N LEU A 16 -1.77 2.24 9.35
CA LEU A 16 -2.61 1.05 9.39
C LEU A 16 -1.76 -0.19 9.74
N PRO A 17 -2.09 -0.93 10.80
CA PRO A 17 -1.22 -1.97 11.32
C PRO A 17 -1.06 -3.17 10.41
N THR A 18 -2.18 -3.60 9.82
CA THR A 18 -2.22 -4.83 9.05
C THR A 18 -2.35 -4.55 7.55
N PRO A 19 -1.84 -5.43 6.68
CA PRO A 19 -2.08 -5.34 5.24
C PRO A 19 -3.56 -5.26 4.87
N GLU A 20 -4.41 -6.02 5.57
CA GLU A 20 -5.84 -6.09 5.31
C GLU A 20 -6.52 -4.74 5.60
N ALA A 21 -6.09 -4.04 6.66
CA ALA A 21 -6.60 -2.70 6.95
C ALA A 21 -6.24 -1.69 5.84
N ARG A 22 -5.05 -1.81 5.25
CA ARG A 22 -4.61 -0.98 4.11
C ARG A 22 -5.45 -1.23 2.87
N GLU A 23 -5.66 -2.50 2.55
CA GLU A 23 -6.53 -2.93 1.45
C GLU A 23 -7.96 -2.43 1.65
N VAL A 24 -8.53 -2.54 2.86
CA VAL A 24 -9.87 -2.00 3.16
C VAL A 24 -9.96 -0.49 2.90
N ILE A 25 -8.94 0.28 3.28
CA ILE A 25 -8.92 1.73 3.04
C ILE A 25 -8.79 2.06 1.55
N ILE A 26 -7.98 1.32 0.80
CA ILE A 26 -7.85 1.48 -0.65
C ILE A 26 -9.17 1.13 -1.36
N GLU A 27 -9.86 0.06 -0.96
CA GLU A 27 -11.16 -0.30 -1.54
C GLU A 27 -12.22 0.76 -1.22
N LYS A 28 -12.25 1.30 0.00
CA LYS A 28 -13.12 2.43 0.34
C LYS A 28 -12.85 3.64 -0.54
N ALA A 29 -11.58 3.97 -0.80
CA ALA A 29 -11.23 5.05 -1.72
C ALA A 29 -11.73 4.77 -3.15
N ARG A 30 -11.63 3.53 -3.61
CA ARG A 30 -12.16 3.13 -4.92
C ARG A 30 -13.67 3.33 -5.03
N GLN A 31 -14.42 3.01 -3.98
CA GLN A 31 -15.87 3.20 -3.91
C GLN A 31 -16.26 4.69 -3.94
N LEU A 32 -15.41 5.57 -3.44
CA LEU A 32 -15.62 7.03 -3.47
C LEU A 32 -15.28 7.64 -4.84
N LEU A 33 -14.40 7.00 -5.61
CA LEU A 33 -13.96 7.52 -6.91
C LEU A 33 -15.04 7.35 -7.98
N ARG A 34 -15.12 8.34 -8.88
CA ARG A 34 -15.94 8.25 -10.08
C ARG A 34 -15.57 7.00 -10.87
N THR A 35 -16.59 6.19 -11.13
CA THR A 35 -16.47 5.06 -12.04
C THR A 35 -16.75 5.59 -13.45
N PRO A 36 -15.88 5.31 -14.44
CA PRO A 36 -16.13 5.74 -15.80
C PRO A 36 -17.50 5.19 -16.27
N SER A 37 -18.40 6.04 -16.75
CA SER A 37 -19.69 5.60 -17.28
C SER A 37 -19.48 4.95 -18.65
N SER A 38 -20.27 3.93 -19.00
CA SER A 38 -20.25 3.32 -20.35
C SER A 38 -21.08 4.12 -21.36
N SER A 39 -21.83 5.13 -20.92
CA SER A 39 -22.82 5.83 -21.74
C SER A 39 -22.32 7.13 -22.38
N SER A 40 -21.08 7.55 -22.14
CA SER A 40 -20.56 8.83 -22.66
C SER A 40 -19.86 8.63 -24.00
N THR A 41 -20.51 9.04 -25.09
CA THR A 41 -19.91 9.16 -26.43
C THR A 41 -19.06 10.42 -26.59
N VAL A 42 -19.19 11.37 -25.66
CA VAL A 42 -18.37 12.58 -25.56
C VAL A 42 -17.12 12.21 -24.75
N LEU A 43 -15.94 12.55 -25.28
CA LEU A 43 -14.57 12.42 -24.76
C LEU A 43 -14.41 11.70 -23.40
N PRO A 44 -13.52 10.69 -23.27
CA PRO A 44 -13.43 9.87 -22.06
C PRO A 44 -13.24 10.74 -20.81
N HIS A 45 -14.31 10.94 -20.05
CA HIS A 45 -14.22 11.57 -18.75
C HIS A 45 -13.29 10.69 -17.91
N TYR A 46 -12.14 11.26 -17.54
CA TYR A 46 -11.07 10.55 -16.83
C TYR A 46 -11.66 9.76 -15.65
N SER A 47 -11.27 8.49 -15.53
CA SER A 47 -11.64 7.70 -14.36
C SER A 47 -11.00 8.30 -13.12
N GLY A 48 -11.67 8.17 -11.97
CA GLY A 48 -11.20 8.80 -10.74
C GLY A 48 -9.75 8.40 -10.40
N LEU A 49 -8.98 9.34 -9.84
CA LEU A 49 -7.56 9.19 -9.53
C LEU A 49 -7.33 8.90 -8.05
N LEU A 50 -6.50 7.91 -7.76
CA LEU A 50 -5.95 7.65 -6.43
C LEU A 50 -4.49 8.09 -6.38
N LEU A 51 -4.19 9.05 -5.52
CA LEU A 51 -2.84 9.54 -5.25
C LEU A 51 -2.37 9.02 -3.90
N ILE A 52 -1.21 8.38 -3.84
CA ILE A 52 -0.63 7.85 -2.61
C ILE A 52 0.76 8.43 -2.43
N VAL A 53 1.04 9.01 -1.26
CA VAL A 53 2.36 9.52 -0.90
C VAL A 53 2.80 8.92 0.43
N GLU A 54 3.89 8.18 0.43
CA GLU A 54 4.37 7.43 1.60
C GLU A 54 5.87 7.59 1.82
N LYS A 55 6.33 7.57 3.07
CA LYS A 55 7.77 7.73 3.40
C LYS A 55 8.60 6.58 2.81
N ILE A 56 9.83 6.85 2.38
CA ILE A 56 10.75 5.77 1.92
C ILE A 56 11.04 4.73 3.02
N SER A 57 11.02 5.14 4.30
CA SER A 57 11.36 4.28 5.42
C SER A 57 10.46 3.06 5.54
N ILE A 58 9.19 3.18 5.15
CA ILE A 58 8.18 2.12 5.28
C ILE A 58 8.41 0.94 4.30
N PHE A 59 9.30 1.10 3.30
CA PHE A 59 9.64 0.09 2.29
C PHE A 59 10.90 -0.72 2.64
N HIS A 60 11.54 -0.49 3.79
CA HIS A 60 12.73 -1.24 4.21
C HIS A 60 12.35 -2.64 4.69
N HIS A 61 12.54 -3.64 3.82
CA HIS A 61 12.48 -5.03 4.26
C HIS A 61 13.78 -5.38 5.02
N PRO A 62 13.73 -5.90 6.26
CA PRO A 62 14.93 -6.11 7.08
C PRO A 62 15.96 -7.05 6.44
N ASN A 63 15.49 -7.99 5.61
CA ASN A 63 16.36 -8.94 4.90
C ASN A 63 16.76 -8.47 3.50
N TYR A 64 16.28 -7.31 3.05
CA TYR A 64 16.64 -6.76 1.74
C TYR A 64 17.76 -5.74 1.93
N ARG A 65 19.01 -6.17 1.72
CA ARG A 65 20.13 -5.25 1.53
C ARG A 65 20.13 -4.81 0.07
N PRO A 66 19.75 -3.56 -0.24
CA PRO A 66 19.92 -3.09 -1.61
C PRO A 66 21.42 -3.17 -1.97
N PRO A 67 21.79 -3.63 -3.17
CA PRO A 67 23.16 -3.50 -3.65
C PRO A 67 23.55 -2.02 -3.58
N SER A 68 24.70 -1.75 -2.97
CA SER A 68 25.02 -0.53 -2.19
C SER A 68 25.18 0.78 -2.97
N THR A 69 24.66 0.90 -4.19
CA THR A 69 25.08 2.02 -5.06
C THR A 69 23.95 2.95 -5.50
N TYR A 70 22.69 2.51 -5.58
CA TYR A 70 21.59 3.42 -5.92
C TYR A 70 20.25 2.99 -5.33
N PRO A 71 19.38 3.94 -4.91
CA PRO A 71 17.96 3.64 -4.67
C PRO A 71 17.34 3.23 -6.02
N SER A 72 17.31 1.93 -6.29
CA SER A 72 16.80 1.44 -7.56
C SER A 72 15.30 1.77 -7.65
N LEU A 73 14.86 2.24 -8.82
CA LEU A 73 13.45 2.38 -9.18
C LEU A 73 12.68 1.04 -9.05
N HIS A 74 13.40 -0.07 -8.85
CA HIS A 74 12.93 -1.43 -8.77
C HIS A 74 12.98 -1.99 -7.33
N SER A 75 12.59 -1.18 -6.33
CA SER A 75 12.36 -1.73 -5.00
C SER A 75 11.29 -2.84 -5.08
N PRO A 76 11.58 -4.08 -4.64
CA PRO A 76 10.61 -5.17 -4.70
C PRO A 76 9.28 -4.82 -4.02
N THR A 77 9.35 -4.04 -2.94
CA THR A 77 8.17 -3.58 -2.20
C THR A 77 7.34 -2.57 -3.00
N VAL A 78 7.97 -1.69 -3.80
CA VAL A 78 7.26 -0.78 -4.71
C VAL A 78 6.52 -1.57 -5.79
N SER A 79 7.19 -2.55 -6.40
CA SER A 79 6.56 -3.43 -7.39
C SER A 79 5.39 -4.21 -6.78
N LEU A 80 5.57 -4.74 -5.57
CA LEU A 80 4.53 -5.44 -4.82
C LEU A 80 3.31 -4.56 -4.60
N TRP A 81 3.49 -3.33 -4.11
CA TRP A 81 2.39 -2.40 -3.90
C TRP A 81 1.63 -2.08 -5.19
N ARG A 82 2.35 -1.83 -6.28
CA ARG A 82 1.72 -1.58 -7.59
C ARG A 82 0.88 -2.76 -8.03
N GLU A 83 1.36 -3.99 -7.83
CA GLU A 83 0.62 -5.20 -8.15
C GLU A 83 -0.63 -5.35 -7.29
N VAL A 84 -0.50 -5.26 -5.96
CA VAL A 84 -1.66 -5.35 -5.05
C VAL A 84 -2.73 -4.31 -5.37
N ILE A 85 -2.33 -3.05 -5.55
CA ILE A 85 -3.28 -1.98 -5.90
C ILE A 85 -3.91 -2.22 -7.28
N SER A 86 -3.16 -2.82 -8.22
CA SER A 86 -3.70 -3.17 -9.53
C SER A 86 -4.75 -4.29 -9.44
N ASP A 87 -4.48 -5.32 -8.62
CA ASP A 87 -5.43 -6.40 -8.34
C ASP A 87 -6.72 -5.89 -7.68
N MET A 88 -6.63 -4.76 -6.97
CA MET A 88 -7.79 -4.06 -6.41
C MET A 88 -8.60 -3.25 -7.45
N GLY A 89 -8.26 -3.34 -8.74
CA GLY A 89 -9.01 -2.69 -9.82
C GLY A 89 -8.55 -1.27 -10.13
N PHE A 90 -7.30 -0.95 -9.81
CA PHE A 90 -6.66 0.27 -10.28
C PHE A 90 -5.67 -0.02 -11.42
N SER A 91 -5.32 0.99 -12.20
CA SER A 91 -4.21 0.94 -13.15
C SER A 91 -3.15 1.95 -12.72
N SER A 92 -1.90 1.51 -12.60
CA SER A 92 -0.78 2.38 -12.25
C SER A 92 -0.46 3.33 -13.39
N LEU A 93 -0.51 4.64 -13.14
CA LEU A 93 -0.19 5.68 -14.12
C LEU A 93 1.26 6.14 -13.96
N VAL A 94 1.59 6.67 -12.78
CA VAL A 94 2.88 7.32 -12.52
C VAL A 94 3.41 6.87 -11.17
N TYR A 95 4.72 6.68 -11.11
CA TYR A 95 5.47 6.51 -9.88
C TYR A 95 6.65 7.49 -9.89
N GLN A 96 6.85 8.18 -8.78
CA GLN A 96 7.96 9.09 -8.59
C GLN A 96 8.54 8.97 -7.19
N LEU A 97 9.85 9.01 -7.08
CA LEU A 97 10.53 9.16 -5.79
C LEU A 97 10.76 10.66 -5.55
N LEU A 98 9.99 11.25 -4.66
CA LEU A 98 10.11 12.65 -4.26
C LEU A 98 11.28 12.81 -3.28
N SER A 99 12.06 13.88 -3.46
CA SER A 99 13.12 14.28 -2.53
C SER A 99 12.80 15.68 -2.00
N PHE A 100 12.93 15.86 -0.69
CA PHE A 100 12.64 17.12 0.00
C PHE A 100 13.94 17.79 0.48
N PRO A 101 13.94 19.12 0.75
CA PRO A 101 15.14 19.86 1.17
C PRO A 101 15.82 19.34 2.44
N ASP A 102 15.07 18.66 3.32
CA ASP A 102 15.55 18.09 4.57
C ASP A 102 16.12 16.66 4.41
N ASN A 103 16.54 16.30 3.19
CA ASN A 103 16.99 14.97 2.79
C ASN A 103 15.96 13.85 2.99
N LYS A 104 14.70 14.18 3.30
CA LYS A 104 13.63 13.18 3.34
C LYS A 104 13.24 12.77 1.93
N LYS A 105 12.80 11.52 1.79
CA LYS A 105 12.30 10.96 0.53
C LYS A 105 10.95 10.30 0.73
N ALA A 106 10.10 10.39 -0.28
CA ALA A 106 8.79 9.75 -0.28
C ALA A 106 8.50 9.10 -1.64
N HIS A 107 7.82 7.96 -1.62
CA HIS A 107 7.25 7.35 -2.80
C HIS A 107 5.91 8.03 -3.09
N ALA A 108 5.75 8.55 -4.30
CA ALA A 108 4.50 9.07 -4.80
C ALA A 108 3.99 8.16 -5.93
N PHE A 109 2.73 7.76 -5.81
CA PHE A 109 2.03 6.94 -6.79
C PHE A 109 0.78 7.65 -7.26
N ALA A 110 0.50 7.52 -8.55
CA ALA A 110 -0.78 7.88 -9.13
C ALA A 110 -1.38 6.65 -9.82
N PHE A 111 -2.63 6.38 -9.51
CA PHE A 111 -3.42 5.30 -10.10
C PHE A 111 -4.73 5.85 -10.64
N CYS A 112 -5.24 5.28 -11.73
CA CYS A 112 -6.60 5.53 -12.18
C CYS A 112 -7.50 4.33 -11.89
N ASN A 113 -8.78 4.61 -11.63
CA ASN A 113 -9.78 3.57 -11.40
C ASN A 113 -10.05 2.82 -12.72
N ARG A 114 -9.89 1.49 -12.73
CA ARG A 114 -10.16 0.65 -13.90
C ARG A 114 -11.61 0.17 -13.84
N LYS A 115 -12.29 0.11 -15.00
CA LYS A 115 -13.55 -0.66 -15.06
C LYS A 115 -13.22 -2.11 -14.72
N LYS A 116 -13.98 -2.73 -13.82
CA LYS A 116 -14.07 -4.18 -13.82
C LYS A 116 -14.65 -4.55 -15.18
N GLU A 117 -13.80 -5.02 -16.10
CA GLU A 117 -14.29 -5.78 -17.24
C GLU A 117 -15.12 -6.89 -16.62
N LYS A 118 -16.42 -6.91 -16.93
CA LYS A 118 -17.25 -8.04 -16.56
C LYS A 118 -16.54 -9.23 -17.18
N GLU A 119 -15.94 -10.10 -16.37
CA GLU A 119 -15.49 -11.41 -16.82
C GLU A 119 -16.67 -11.98 -17.59
N GLY A 120 -16.49 -12.10 -18.91
CA GLY A 120 -17.54 -12.57 -19.78
C GLY A 120 -17.95 -13.93 -19.24
N ASN A 121 -19.22 -14.06 -18.87
CA ASN A 121 -19.84 -15.33 -18.54
C ASN A 121 -19.62 -16.25 -19.74
N SER A 122 -18.56 -17.06 -19.75
CA SER A 122 -18.51 -18.24 -20.60
C SER A 122 -19.57 -19.16 -20.02
N LEU A 123 -20.77 -19.07 -20.57
CA LEU A 123 -21.77 -20.13 -20.48
C LEU A 123 -21.15 -21.36 -21.15
N ASP A 124 -20.44 -22.17 -20.37
CA ASP A 124 -20.21 -23.56 -20.69
C ASP A 124 -20.80 -24.36 -19.53
N GLU A 125 -21.94 -24.97 -19.80
CA GLU A 125 -22.63 -25.88 -18.91
C GLU A 125 -21.78 -27.15 -18.78
N GLY A 126 -20.94 -27.21 -17.75
CA GLY A 126 -20.19 -28.40 -17.39
C GLY A 126 -20.31 -28.66 -15.90
N GLU A 127 -21.29 -29.48 -15.51
CA GLU A 127 -21.35 -30.09 -14.18
C GLU A 127 -20.10 -30.96 -13.97
N GLY A 128 -19.19 -30.52 -13.11
CA GLY A 128 -17.98 -31.29 -12.85
C GLY A 128 -17.02 -30.64 -11.86
N GLU A 129 -17.08 -31.17 -10.62
CA GLU A 129 -15.96 -31.22 -9.67
C GLU A 129 -15.63 -29.95 -8.87
N VAL A 130 -15.94 -30.05 -7.57
CA VAL A 130 -15.64 -29.09 -6.50
C VAL A 130 -14.14 -29.12 -6.18
N ALA A 131 -13.32 -28.61 -7.09
CA ALA A 131 -11.92 -28.31 -6.80
C ALA A 131 -11.87 -26.95 -6.09
N GLY A 132 -11.76 -27.00 -4.76
CA GLY A 132 -11.58 -25.82 -3.93
C GLY A 132 -10.51 -24.90 -4.51
N VAL A 133 -10.92 -23.67 -4.83
CA VAL A 133 -10.01 -22.58 -5.17
C VAL A 133 -9.08 -22.40 -3.97
N MET A 134 -7.95 -23.09 -4.00
CA MET A 134 -6.82 -22.84 -3.12
C MET A 134 -6.43 -21.40 -3.39
N GLY A 135 -6.98 -20.50 -2.56
CA GLY A 135 -6.74 -19.07 -2.63
C GLY A 135 -5.24 -18.88 -2.71
N LYS A 136 -4.77 -18.35 -3.84
CA LYS A 136 -3.44 -17.77 -3.93
C LYS A 136 -3.33 -16.90 -2.70
N ARG A 137 -2.50 -17.30 -1.72
CA ARG A 137 -2.23 -16.46 -0.55
C ARG A 137 -1.63 -15.20 -1.14
N GLY A 138 -2.49 -14.20 -1.30
CA GLY A 138 -2.26 -13.07 -2.17
C GLY A 138 -0.99 -12.36 -1.73
N LYS A 139 -0.29 -11.80 -2.70
CA LYS A 139 0.69 -10.76 -2.42
C LYS A 139 -0.01 -9.73 -1.54
N ARG A 140 0.47 -9.55 -0.30
CA ARG A 140 -0.14 -8.63 0.67
C ARG A 140 0.63 -7.32 0.68
N MET A 141 -0.08 -6.21 0.92
CA MET A 141 0.56 -4.91 1.05
C MET A 141 1.39 -4.81 2.34
N TRP A 142 2.64 -5.26 2.27
CA TRP A 142 3.57 -5.25 3.39
C TRP A 142 4.15 -3.85 3.60
N ILE A 143 4.28 -3.49 4.88
CA ILE A 143 4.92 -2.26 5.36
C ILE A 143 5.74 -2.62 6.58
N LYS A 144 6.95 -2.05 6.67
CA LYS A 144 7.67 -2.02 7.94
C LYS A 144 6.96 -1.06 8.90
N GLN A 145 6.40 -1.59 9.97
CA GLN A 145 5.91 -0.77 11.07
C GLN A 145 7.02 -0.62 12.11
N ASP A 146 7.53 0.59 12.26
CA ASP A 146 8.56 0.90 13.26
C ASP A 146 7.97 1.13 14.68
N PHE A 147 6.70 0.77 14.92
CA PHE A 147 6.08 0.84 16.25
C PHE A 147 6.56 -0.27 17.20
N TYR A 148 7.85 -0.59 17.19
CA TYR A 148 8.44 -1.06 18.43
C TYR A 148 8.33 0.11 19.40
N ILE A 149 7.27 0.07 20.19
CA ILE A 149 7.20 0.70 21.50
C ILE A 149 8.54 0.33 22.12
N SER A 150 9.43 1.31 22.23
CA SER A 150 10.55 1.20 23.14
C SER A 150 9.88 1.01 24.50
N GLU A 151 9.64 -0.24 24.90
CA GLU A 151 9.45 -0.57 26.29
C GLU A 151 10.65 0.05 26.97
N GLU A 152 10.38 1.13 27.68
CA GLU A 152 11.36 1.87 28.43
C GLU A 152 12.14 0.84 29.22
N LYS A 153 13.44 0.75 28.95
CA LYS A 153 14.40 0.24 29.92
C LYS A 153 14.43 1.20 31.10
N SER A 154 13.33 1.30 31.83
CA SER A 154 13.27 1.71 33.22
C SER A 154 13.67 0.51 34.08
N ALA A 155 14.81 -0.11 33.73
CA ALA A 155 15.45 -1.09 34.57
C ALA A 155 16.17 -0.32 35.67
N ASN A 156 15.48 -0.19 36.80
CA ASN A 156 15.98 -0.12 38.16
C ASN A 156 17.45 0.30 38.31
N LYS A 157 17.65 1.60 38.53
CA LYS A 157 18.79 2.09 39.30
C LYS A 157 18.40 2.03 40.78
N SER A 158 18.50 0.86 41.38
CA SER A 158 18.44 0.71 42.84
C SER A 158 19.53 -0.24 43.30
N ASP A 159 20.30 0.27 44.27
CA ASP A 159 21.15 -0.44 45.22
C ASP A 159 22.48 -1.01 44.71
N ALA A 160 23.56 -0.32 45.07
CA ALA A 160 24.44 -0.75 46.18
C ALA A 160 25.76 0.05 46.14
N ASP A 161 26.06 0.80 47.20
CA ASP A 161 27.23 0.51 48.07
C ASP A 161 27.36 1.62 49.13
N ASP A 162 26.80 1.33 50.30
CA ASP A 162 27.07 2.03 51.55
C ASP A 162 28.27 1.32 52.20
N LYS A 163 29.42 2.00 52.29
CA LYS A 163 30.61 1.48 52.98
C LYS A 163 30.73 2.12 54.36
N PRO A 164 30.79 1.33 55.45
CA PRO A 164 31.04 1.88 56.77
C PRO A 164 32.52 2.27 56.91
N ALA A 165 32.76 3.49 57.39
CA ALA A 165 34.07 3.95 57.82
C ALA A 165 34.47 3.26 59.14
N LYS A 166 35.74 2.85 59.23
CA LYS A 166 36.41 2.49 60.48
C LYS A 166 37.15 3.71 61.02
#